data_AF-A0A0M6YKP3-F1
#
_entry.id   AF-A0A0M6YKP3-F1
#
_cell.length_a   1.000
_cell.length_b   1.000
_cell.length_c   1.000
_cell.angle_alpha   90.00
_cell.angle_beta   90.00
_cell.angle_gamma   90.00
#
_symmetry.space_group_name_H-M   'P 1'
#
loop_
_entity.id
_entity.type
_entity.pdbx_description
1 polymer ?
#
loop_
_entity_poly.entity_id
_entity_poly.type
_entity_poly.pdbx_seq_one_letter_code
_entity_poly.pdbx_strand_id
1 'polypeptide(L)'
;MKALVILCVLLATPALSAPTAAKVARLTCLMIARDLGIAAPNFTAAEPTKPTPATAAAWAQARSDVDAMPYSEARTIWNRACAGATGRTNWPILPDPMRPTLLRVDGTALRVTGIIRPGFVRRLRRTLDANPQITRIALTSPGGLLDEAFSAADLIRRRGLDTTLIGGCFSACGFVFLGGASRDIPVTHWPLGFHQAAWRDGQAISMIHPVQVRMMLSLSSLGVETQTIMGWITAAGPGEMFIPDTAQICAAGIAPLPGCGAKDRRAR
;
A
#
# COMPACT_ATOMS: atom_id res chain seq x y z
N MET A 1 13.61 2.56 10.98
CA MET A 1 13.26 2.17 12.36
C MET A 1 12.53 3.26 13.14
N LYS A 2 12.67 4.56 12.83
CA LYS A 2 11.91 5.65 13.49
C LYS A 2 10.40 5.73 13.13
N ALA A 3 9.98 5.24 11.97
CA ALA A 3 8.54 5.19 11.63
C ALA A 3 7.73 4.19 12.47
N LEU A 4 8.38 3.15 13.04
CA LEU A 4 7.74 2.27 14.03
C LEU A 4 7.72 2.93 15.42
N VAL A 5 8.60 3.91 15.67
CA VAL A 5 8.64 4.67 16.92
C VAL A 5 7.46 5.61 17.01
N ILE A 6 6.87 6.13 15.92
CA ILE A 6 5.70 7.02 16.02
C ILE A 6 4.40 6.23 16.32
N LEU A 7 4.27 5.00 15.81
CA LEU A 7 3.17 4.12 16.21
C LEU A 7 3.40 3.53 17.63
N CYS A 8 4.66 3.30 18.02
CA CYS A 8 5.01 2.97 19.41
C CYS A 8 4.94 4.17 20.37
N VAL A 9 5.08 5.43 19.95
CA VAL A 9 4.87 6.59 20.83
C VAL A 9 3.37 6.78 21.10
N LEU A 10 2.50 6.27 20.22
CA LEU A 10 1.06 6.16 20.46
C LEU A 10 0.64 4.88 21.23
N LEU A 11 1.51 3.87 21.40
CA LEU A 11 1.18 2.59 22.07
C LEU A 11 2.16 2.17 23.20
N ALA A 12 3.23 2.90 23.45
CA ALA A 12 4.30 2.54 24.40
C ALA A 12 4.80 3.72 25.24
N THR A 13 3.99 4.76 25.44
CA THR A 13 4.01 5.48 26.71
C THR A 13 2.97 4.82 27.62
N PRO A 14 3.35 4.07 28.67
CA PRO A 14 2.40 3.39 29.56
C PRO A 14 1.53 4.35 30.42
N ALA A 15 1.43 5.63 30.05
CA ALA A 15 0.90 6.71 30.89
C ALA A 15 -0.30 7.47 30.31
N LEU A 16 -0.77 7.17 29.09
CA LEU A 16 -1.88 7.91 28.46
C LEU A 16 -3.12 7.03 28.30
N SER A 17 -4.28 7.54 28.75
CA SER A 17 -5.56 6.89 28.51
C SER A 17 -5.93 6.97 27.02
N ALA A 18 -6.72 6.01 26.52
CA ALA A 18 -7.19 5.98 25.13
C ALA A 18 -7.84 7.30 24.64
N PRO A 19 -8.67 8.01 25.45
CA PRO A 19 -9.19 9.32 25.07
C PRO A 19 -8.10 10.38 24.89
N THR A 20 -7.00 10.29 25.64
CA THR A 20 -5.87 11.21 25.56
C THR A 20 -5.03 10.95 24.32
N ALA A 21 -4.76 9.69 24.00
CA ALA A 21 -4.06 9.29 22.78
C ALA A 21 -4.81 9.74 21.51
N ALA A 22 -6.13 9.61 21.49
CA ALA A 22 -6.97 10.09 20.38
C ALA A 22 -6.88 11.61 20.18
N LYS A 23 -6.84 12.40 21.28
CA LYS A 23 -6.66 13.86 21.23
C LYS A 23 -5.27 14.26 20.73
N VAL A 24 -4.21 13.55 21.14
CA VAL A 24 -2.84 13.80 20.68
C VAL A 24 -2.73 13.52 19.18
N ALA A 25 -3.17 12.34 18.71
CA ALA A 25 -3.13 12.00 17.28
C ALA A 25 -3.93 12.99 16.41
N ARG A 26 -5.07 13.46 16.94
CA ARG A 26 -5.91 14.47 16.32
C ARG A 26 -5.14 15.78 16.12
N LEU A 27 -4.44 16.28 17.14
CA LEU A 27 -3.61 17.48 17.06
C LEU A 27 -2.41 17.30 16.12
N THR A 28 -1.74 16.14 16.15
CA THR A 28 -0.62 15.81 15.26
C THR A 28 -1.02 15.93 13.78
N CYS A 29 -2.19 15.41 13.40
CA CYS A 29 -2.68 15.53 12.03
C CYS A 29 -2.93 16.99 11.59
N LEU A 30 -3.38 17.87 12.50
CA LEU A 30 -3.54 19.29 12.20
C LEU A 30 -2.22 20.00 11.95
N MET A 31 -1.21 19.73 12.78
CA MET A 31 0.12 20.32 12.63
C MET A 31 0.75 19.89 11.29
N ILE A 32 0.65 18.60 10.97
CA ILE A 32 1.08 18.07 9.66
C ILE A 32 0.32 18.74 8.50
N ALA A 33 -1.00 18.91 8.59
CA ALA A 33 -1.78 19.57 7.54
C ALA A 33 -1.31 21.00 7.29
N ARG A 34 -1.08 21.76 8.36
CA ARG A 34 -0.60 23.15 8.30
C ARG A 34 0.74 23.24 7.60
N ASP A 35 1.71 22.41 8.01
CA ASP A 35 3.07 22.46 7.47
C ASP A 35 3.14 21.96 6.01
N LEU A 36 2.16 21.13 5.61
CA LEU A 36 1.99 20.68 4.22
C LEU A 36 1.17 21.66 3.36
N GLY A 37 0.58 22.72 3.94
CA GLY A 37 -0.26 23.69 3.24
C GLY A 37 -1.62 23.13 2.80
N ILE A 38 -2.18 22.18 3.54
CA ILE A 38 -3.43 21.50 3.22
C ILE A 38 -4.60 22.13 3.98
N ALA A 39 -5.70 22.42 3.30
CA ALA A 39 -6.96 22.72 3.96
C ALA A 39 -7.50 21.45 4.64
N ALA A 40 -7.54 21.42 5.98
CA ALA A 40 -8.12 20.34 6.77
C ALA A 40 -9.53 20.73 7.25
N PRO A 41 -10.60 20.51 6.45
CA PRO A 41 -11.95 20.90 6.83
C PRO A 41 -12.47 20.10 8.04
N ASN A 42 -13.27 20.77 8.87
CA ASN A 42 -14.05 20.23 9.99
C ASN A 42 -13.30 19.75 11.23
N PHE A 43 -12.27 20.50 11.65
CA PHE A 43 -11.86 20.45 13.05
C PHE A 43 -12.40 21.66 13.80
N THR A 44 -13.55 21.51 14.46
CA THR A 44 -13.77 22.28 15.69
C THR A 44 -12.84 21.70 16.74
N ALA A 45 -11.67 22.30 16.90
CA ALA A 45 -10.85 22.08 18.07
C ALA A 45 -11.59 22.75 19.23
N ALA A 46 -12.43 22.01 19.95
CA ALA A 46 -12.57 22.34 21.36
C ALA A 46 -11.23 21.92 22.00
N GLU A 47 -10.30 22.86 22.14
CA GLU A 47 -9.18 22.67 23.06
C GLU A 47 -9.77 22.25 24.41
N PRO A 48 -9.35 21.13 25.03
CA PRO A 48 -9.72 20.85 26.40
C PRO A 48 -9.28 22.04 27.25
N THR A 49 -10.24 22.71 27.88
CA THR A 49 -10.05 23.99 28.58
C THR A 49 -9.06 23.91 29.75
N LYS A 50 -8.64 22.70 30.17
CA LYS A 50 -7.46 22.45 31.02
C LYS A 50 -6.79 21.09 30.66
N PRO A 51 -5.65 21.07 29.97
CA PRO A 51 -4.89 19.83 29.76
C PRO A 51 -4.27 19.35 31.10
N THR A 52 -4.27 18.03 31.34
CA THR A 52 -3.45 17.46 32.43
C THR A 52 -1.96 17.61 32.09
N PRO A 53 -1.05 17.61 33.09
CA PRO A 53 0.39 17.69 32.83
C PRO A 53 0.90 16.63 31.83
N ALA A 54 0.38 15.41 31.89
CA ALA A 54 0.70 14.34 30.94
C ALA A 54 0.22 14.64 29.50
N THR A 55 -0.95 15.27 29.35
CA THR A 55 -1.47 15.69 28.04
C THR A 55 -0.63 16.82 27.46
N ALA A 56 -0.24 17.79 28.30
CA ALA A 56 0.60 18.92 27.90
C ALA A 56 2.00 18.45 27.44
N ALA A 57 2.62 17.52 28.18
CA ALA A 57 3.91 16.93 27.79
C ALA A 57 3.81 16.14 26.47
N ALA A 58 2.76 15.33 26.31
CA ALA A 58 2.53 14.59 25.07
C ALA A 58 2.31 15.51 23.85
N TRP A 59 1.62 16.63 24.04
CA TRP A 59 1.45 17.63 22.98
C TRP A 59 2.76 18.37 22.64
N ALA A 60 3.55 18.73 23.65
CA ALA A 60 4.85 19.36 23.44
C ALA A 60 5.79 18.44 22.65
N GLN A 61 5.82 17.14 23.00
CA GLN A 61 6.59 16.15 22.26
C GLN A 61 6.08 15.98 20.83
N ALA A 62 4.77 15.83 20.64
CA ALA A 62 4.18 15.70 19.30
C ALA A 62 4.48 16.93 18.42
N ARG A 63 4.53 18.13 18.99
CA ARG A 63 4.92 19.35 18.27
C ARG A 63 6.39 19.31 17.86
N SER A 64 7.28 19.00 18.80
CA SER A 64 8.71 18.81 18.51
C SER A 64 8.96 17.78 17.39
N ASP A 65 8.23 16.66 17.44
CA ASP A 65 8.32 15.60 16.43
C ASP A 65 7.86 16.06 15.05
N VAL A 66 6.80 16.88 14.97
CA VAL A 66 6.32 17.46 13.70
C VAL A 66 7.27 18.53 13.19
N ASP A 67 7.77 19.42 14.04
CA ASP A 67 8.72 20.47 13.65
C ASP A 67 10.03 19.87 13.09
N ALA A 68 10.45 18.72 13.62
CA ALA A 68 11.62 17.98 13.14
C ALA A 68 11.32 17.06 11.93
N MET A 69 10.07 16.97 11.47
CA MET A 69 9.62 15.99 10.49
C MET A 69 9.96 16.40 9.06
N PRO A 70 10.67 15.57 8.28
CA PRO A 70 10.89 15.84 6.87
C PRO A 70 9.58 15.90 6.08
N TYR A 71 9.48 16.84 5.14
CA TYR A 71 8.29 17.07 4.31
C TYR A 71 7.69 15.77 3.71
N SER A 72 8.53 14.85 3.22
CA SER A 72 8.07 13.56 2.65
C SER A 72 7.52 12.59 3.70
N GLU A 73 8.04 12.63 4.92
CA GLU A 73 7.57 11.81 6.04
C GLU A 73 6.22 12.34 6.54
N ALA A 74 6.08 13.66 6.65
CA ALA A 74 4.82 14.32 6.94
C ALA A 74 3.70 13.94 5.95
N ARG A 75 3.99 13.93 4.64
CA ARG A 75 3.01 13.46 3.62
C ARG A 75 2.64 11.99 3.76
N THR A 76 3.60 11.14 4.11
CA THR A 76 3.35 9.70 4.31
C THR A 76 2.42 9.47 5.51
N ILE A 77 2.69 10.16 6.61
CA ILE A 77 1.87 10.10 7.83
C ILE A 77 0.48 10.70 7.55
N TRP A 78 0.42 11.82 6.84
CA TRP A 78 -0.84 12.41 6.39
C TRP A 78 -1.69 11.40 5.62
N ASN A 79 -1.13 10.80 4.56
CA ASN A 79 -1.87 9.88 3.71
C ASN A 79 -2.29 8.59 4.40
N ARG A 80 -1.50 8.07 5.36
CA ARG A 80 -1.74 6.74 5.96
C ARG A 80 -2.45 6.77 7.29
N ALA A 81 -2.17 7.76 8.13
CA ALA A 81 -2.65 7.84 9.50
C ALA A 81 -3.65 8.99 9.73
N CYS A 82 -3.68 9.97 8.83
CA CYS A 82 -4.60 11.10 8.91
C CYS A 82 -5.75 10.93 7.92
N ALA A 83 -5.53 11.27 6.65
CA ALA A 83 -6.53 11.24 5.60
C ALA A 83 -6.93 9.81 5.18
N GLY A 84 -5.98 8.86 5.17
CA GLY A 84 -6.26 7.46 4.84
C GLY A 84 -6.72 6.59 6.02
N ALA A 85 -6.95 7.17 7.20
CA ALA A 85 -7.55 6.45 8.31
C ALA A 85 -9.05 6.26 8.05
N THR A 86 -9.55 5.03 8.21
CA THR A 86 -10.96 4.67 8.02
C THR A 86 -11.88 5.61 8.80
N GLY A 87 -12.77 6.32 8.11
CA GLY A 87 -13.73 7.28 8.69
C GLY A 87 -13.46 8.76 8.39
N ARG A 88 -12.39 9.12 7.68
CA ARG A 88 -12.08 10.51 7.27
C ARG A 88 -12.03 10.67 5.75
N THR A 89 -13.17 10.50 5.09
CA THR A 89 -13.28 10.43 3.62
C THR A 89 -13.23 11.79 2.91
N ASN A 90 -13.27 12.91 3.63
CA ASN A 90 -13.29 14.25 3.07
C ASN A 90 -11.92 14.95 3.07
N TRP A 91 -10.84 14.24 3.37
CA TRP A 91 -9.49 14.81 3.45
C TRP A 91 -8.68 14.49 2.18
N PRO A 92 -7.95 15.47 1.59
CA PRO A 92 -7.23 15.24 0.36
C PRO A 92 -6.07 14.27 0.58
N ILE A 93 -6.05 13.18 -0.20
CA ILE A 93 -4.88 12.31 -0.30
C ILE A 93 -3.85 12.99 -1.18
N LEU A 94 -2.67 13.22 -0.64
CA LEU A 94 -1.59 13.89 -1.34
C LEU A 94 -0.84 12.93 -2.26
N PRO A 95 -0.47 13.32 -3.49
CA PRO A 95 0.39 12.49 -4.34
C PRO A 95 1.81 12.34 -3.73
N ASP A 96 2.36 11.14 -3.65
CA ASP A 96 3.67 10.89 -3.03
C ASP A 96 4.83 11.49 -3.88
N PRO A 97 5.67 12.40 -3.32
CA PRO A 97 6.74 13.05 -4.06
C PRO A 97 7.94 12.09 -4.22
N MET A 98 8.02 11.49 -5.39
CA MET A 98 9.26 11.05 -6.07
C MET A 98 10.17 10.00 -5.42
N ARG A 99 9.86 9.40 -4.27
CA ARG A 99 10.72 8.34 -3.73
C ARG A 99 10.62 7.06 -4.58
N PRO A 100 11.75 6.48 -5.04
CA PRO A 100 11.73 5.20 -5.73
C PRO A 100 11.25 4.09 -4.78
N THR A 101 10.68 3.03 -5.36
CA THR A 101 10.31 1.81 -4.62
C THR A 101 11.48 1.33 -3.76
N LEU A 102 11.25 1.22 -2.46
CA LEU A 102 12.21 0.73 -1.49
C LEU A 102 12.29 -0.79 -1.57
N LEU A 103 13.52 -1.32 -1.70
CA LEU A 103 13.83 -2.75 -1.70
C LEU A 103 14.65 -3.04 -0.45
N ARG A 104 14.13 -3.85 0.48
CA ARG A 104 14.83 -4.24 1.71
C ARG A 104 14.89 -5.75 1.84
N VAL A 105 16.09 -6.31 1.88
CA VAL A 105 16.31 -7.73 2.17
C VAL A 105 16.01 -7.98 3.65
N ASP A 106 15.25 -9.04 3.91
CA ASP A 106 14.75 -9.44 5.24
C ASP A 106 14.82 -10.98 5.33
N GLY A 107 16.01 -11.52 5.59
CA GLY A 107 16.26 -12.96 5.52
C GLY A 107 16.07 -13.50 4.09
N THR A 108 15.13 -14.43 3.92
CA THR A 108 14.75 -15.01 2.62
C THR A 108 13.65 -14.22 1.90
N ALA A 109 13.18 -13.11 2.47
CA ALA A 109 12.18 -12.25 1.86
C ALA A 109 12.79 -10.94 1.36
N LEU A 110 12.29 -10.45 0.23
CA LEU A 110 12.53 -9.09 -0.25
C LEU A 110 11.29 -8.24 -0.03
N ARG A 111 11.38 -7.25 0.85
CA ARG A 111 10.30 -6.27 1.02
C ARG A 111 10.38 -5.21 -0.06
N VAL A 112 9.24 -5.01 -0.73
CA VAL A 112 9.06 -4.00 -1.78
C VAL A 112 8.00 -3.02 -1.31
N THR A 113 8.39 -1.76 -1.12
CA THR A 113 7.49 -0.74 -0.58
C THR A 113 7.51 0.54 -1.40
N GLY A 114 6.34 1.06 -1.76
CA GLY A 114 6.18 2.36 -2.43
C GLY A 114 5.79 2.25 -3.91
N ILE A 115 5.79 3.38 -4.62
CA ILE A 115 5.30 3.49 -6.00
C ILE A 115 6.22 2.74 -6.98
N ILE A 116 5.62 2.02 -7.93
CA ILE A 116 6.29 1.39 -9.07
C ILE A 116 6.64 2.48 -10.10
N ARG A 117 7.94 2.77 -10.22
CA ARG A 117 8.52 3.86 -11.04
C ARG A 117 9.49 3.30 -12.07
N PRO A 118 9.92 4.08 -13.08
CA PRO A 118 10.93 3.64 -14.03
C PRO A 118 12.19 3.08 -13.34
N GLY A 119 12.70 1.98 -13.86
CA GLY A 119 13.85 1.26 -13.34
C GLY A 119 13.58 0.40 -12.10
N PHE A 120 12.32 0.23 -11.68
CA PHE A 120 11.96 -0.71 -10.62
C PHE A 120 12.40 -2.13 -10.95
N VAL A 121 12.05 -2.66 -12.13
CA VAL A 121 12.42 -4.03 -12.53
C VAL A 121 13.93 -4.23 -12.58
N ARG A 122 14.68 -3.21 -13.03
CA ARG A 122 16.14 -3.24 -13.06
C ARG A 122 16.74 -3.32 -11.66
N ARG A 123 16.22 -2.51 -10.71
CA ARG A 123 16.64 -2.58 -9.31
C ARG A 123 16.27 -3.93 -8.68
N LEU A 124 15.04 -4.40 -8.91
CA LEU A 124 14.56 -5.70 -8.43
C LEU A 124 15.48 -6.83 -8.89
N ARG A 125 15.79 -6.89 -10.19
CA ARG A 125 16.72 -7.89 -10.75
C ARG A 125 18.08 -7.86 -10.05
N ARG A 126 18.72 -6.69 -9.96
CA ARG A 126 20.02 -6.57 -9.29
C ARG A 126 19.98 -6.97 -7.83
N THR A 127 18.92 -6.62 -7.10
CA THR A 127 18.78 -7.03 -5.71
C THR A 127 18.63 -8.54 -5.59
N LEU A 128 17.85 -9.18 -6.47
CA LEU A 128 17.69 -10.63 -6.48
C LEU A 128 18.98 -11.36 -6.93
N ASP A 129 19.74 -10.81 -7.87
CA ASP A 129 21.03 -11.36 -8.30
C ASP A 129 22.05 -11.34 -7.16
N ALA A 130 22.08 -10.26 -6.39
CA ALA A 130 22.97 -10.13 -5.24
C ALA A 130 22.52 -10.94 -4.02
N ASN A 131 21.31 -11.51 -4.02
CA ASN A 131 20.70 -12.18 -2.88
C ASN A 131 19.95 -13.45 -3.31
N PRO A 132 20.67 -14.49 -3.78
CA PRO A 132 20.08 -15.71 -4.32
C PRO A 132 19.28 -16.53 -3.30
N GLN A 133 19.45 -16.26 -2.00
CA GLN A 133 18.68 -16.88 -0.92
C GLN A 133 17.22 -16.37 -0.82
N ILE A 134 16.88 -15.29 -1.54
CA ILE A 134 15.51 -14.77 -1.54
C ILE A 134 14.59 -15.75 -2.25
N THR A 135 13.54 -16.18 -1.57
CA THR A 135 12.49 -17.05 -2.11
C THR A 135 11.13 -16.37 -2.19
N ARG A 136 10.97 -15.20 -1.56
CA ARG A 136 9.68 -14.50 -1.46
C ARG A 136 9.80 -12.99 -1.63
N ILE A 137 8.81 -12.40 -2.29
CA ILE A 137 8.61 -10.95 -2.40
C ILE A 137 7.45 -10.53 -1.50
N ALA A 138 7.70 -9.62 -0.57
CA ALA A 138 6.70 -9.09 0.35
C ALA A 138 6.29 -7.66 -0.05
N LEU A 139 5.02 -7.46 -0.41
CA LEU A 139 4.55 -6.28 -1.12
C LEU A 139 3.76 -5.31 -0.24
N THR A 140 3.99 -4.02 -0.45
CA THR A 140 3.09 -2.92 -0.06
C THR A 140 3.27 -1.77 -1.04
N SER A 141 2.31 -1.57 -1.93
CA SER A 141 2.48 -0.57 -2.99
C SER A 141 1.13 0.01 -3.43
N PRO A 142 1.05 1.33 -3.63
CA PRO A 142 -0.12 1.95 -4.25
C PRO A 142 -0.20 1.71 -5.77
N GLY A 143 0.75 0.96 -6.36
CA GLY A 143 0.86 0.75 -7.80
C GLY A 143 1.81 1.73 -8.46
N GLY A 144 1.57 2.06 -9.73
CA GLY A 144 2.44 2.90 -10.54
C GLY A 144 2.46 2.47 -12.01
N LEU A 145 3.64 2.44 -12.62
CA LEU A 145 3.78 2.13 -14.05
C LEU A 145 3.49 0.66 -14.36
N LEU A 146 2.52 0.43 -15.24
CA LEU A 146 2.11 -0.89 -15.72
C LEU A 146 3.28 -1.67 -16.35
N ASP A 147 4.06 -1.05 -17.23
CA ASP A 147 5.17 -1.72 -17.91
C ASP A 147 6.26 -2.26 -16.96
N GLU A 148 6.55 -1.50 -15.90
CA GLU A 148 7.47 -1.92 -14.84
C GLU A 148 6.86 -3.04 -13.99
N ALA A 149 5.55 -3.00 -13.75
CA ALA A 149 4.84 -4.03 -13.03
C ALA A 149 4.78 -5.36 -13.79
N PHE A 150 4.45 -5.34 -15.09
CA PHE A 150 4.45 -6.53 -15.94
C PHE A 150 5.84 -7.16 -15.99
N SER A 151 6.87 -6.34 -16.23
CA SER A 151 8.25 -6.81 -16.30
C SER A 151 8.73 -7.41 -14.98
N ALA A 152 8.29 -6.83 -13.85
CA ALA A 152 8.57 -7.36 -12.52
C ALA A 152 7.82 -8.66 -12.24
N ALA A 153 6.53 -8.75 -12.59
CA ALA A 153 5.73 -9.97 -12.45
C ALA A 153 6.36 -11.13 -13.22
N ASP A 154 6.74 -10.89 -14.46
CA ASP A 154 7.46 -11.83 -15.32
C ASP A 154 8.80 -12.28 -14.71
N LEU A 155 9.57 -11.35 -14.14
CA LEU A 155 10.84 -11.67 -13.47
C LEU A 155 10.62 -12.55 -12.25
N ILE A 156 9.63 -12.23 -11.41
CA ILE A 156 9.27 -12.99 -10.22
C ILE A 156 8.84 -14.41 -10.61
N ARG A 157 7.94 -14.53 -11.60
CA ARG A 157 7.46 -15.81 -12.13
C ARG A 157 8.60 -16.67 -12.66
N ARG A 158 9.47 -16.12 -13.51
CA ARG A 158 10.62 -16.85 -14.09
C ARG A 158 11.62 -17.34 -13.04
N ARG A 159 11.72 -16.65 -11.89
CA ARG A 159 12.58 -17.07 -10.79
C ARG A 159 11.91 -18.02 -9.81
N GLY A 160 10.64 -18.36 -10.01
CA GLY A 160 9.90 -19.24 -9.10
C GLY A 160 9.72 -18.65 -7.70
N LEU A 161 9.73 -17.32 -7.56
CA LEU A 161 9.61 -16.66 -6.26
C LEU A 161 8.14 -16.57 -5.83
N ASP A 162 7.88 -16.76 -4.54
CA ASP A 162 6.57 -16.52 -3.95
C ASP A 162 6.30 -15.02 -3.77
N THR A 163 5.03 -14.65 -3.65
CA THR A 163 4.63 -13.28 -3.29
C THR A 163 3.66 -13.27 -2.11
N THR A 164 3.86 -12.36 -1.17
CA THR A 164 2.98 -12.14 -0.03
C THR A 164 2.62 -10.66 0.10
N LEU A 165 1.45 -10.35 0.67
CA LEU A 165 1.11 -8.99 1.07
C LEU A 165 1.53 -8.72 2.52
N ILE A 166 2.22 -7.61 2.75
CA ILE A 166 2.57 -7.09 4.09
C ILE A 166 1.96 -5.71 4.36
N GLY A 167 1.05 -5.30 3.49
CA GLY A 167 0.34 -4.03 3.45
C GLY A 167 -0.48 -3.94 2.17
N GLY A 168 -1.24 -2.85 1.99
CA GLY A 168 -2.08 -2.68 0.80
C GLY A 168 -1.31 -2.73 -0.52
N CYS A 169 -1.91 -3.39 -1.52
CA CYS A 169 -1.37 -3.57 -2.86
C CYS A 169 -2.44 -3.17 -3.88
N PHE A 170 -2.24 -2.03 -4.55
CA PHE A 170 -3.25 -1.42 -5.40
C PHE A 170 -2.76 -1.22 -6.83
N SER A 171 -3.70 -1.18 -7.78
CA SER A 171 -3.44 -0.85 -9.18
C SER A 171 -2.37 -1.77 -9.78
N ALA A 172 -1.33 -1.21 -10.40
CA ALA A 172 -0.22 -1.96 -10.99
C ALA A 172 0.49 -2.93 -10.00
N CYS A 173 0.40 -2.71 -8.68
CA CYS A 173 0.93 -3.66 -7.70
C CYS A 173 0.29 -5.04 -7.83
N GLY A 174 -1.00 -5.11 -8.21
CA GLY A 174 -1.71 -6.36 -8.41
C GLY A 174 -1.00 -7.28 -9.39
N PHE A 175 -0.47 -6.74 -10.50
CA PHE A 175 0.31 -7.53 -11.46
C PHE A 175 1.58 -8.10 -10.83
N VAL A 176 2.31 -7.30 -10.04
CA VAL A 176 3.53 -7.77 -9.34
C VAL A 176 3.22 -8.89 -8.36
N PHE A 177 2.13 -8.77 -7.60
CA PHE A 177 1.63 -9.81 -6.72
C PHE A 177 1.23 -11.08 -7.50
N LEU A 178 0.53 -10.92 -8.63
CA LEU A 178 0.18 -12.05 -9.47
C LEU A 178 1.43 -12.70 -10.12
N GLY A 179 2.59 -12.04 -10.11
CA GLY A 179 3.88 -12.62 -10.51
C GLY A 179 4.32 -13.85 -9.71
N GLY A 180 3.82 -14.03 -8.48
CA GLY A 180 4.29 -15.08 -7.57
C GLY A 180 4.03 -16.50 -8.06
N ALA A 181 5.03 -17.38 -7.86
CA ALA A 181 4.92 -18.82 -8.05
C ALA A 181 3.77 -19.39 -7.21
N SER A 182 3.86 -19.16 -5.91
CA SER A 182 2.74 -19.18 -4.97
C SER A 182 2.45 -17.77 -4.48
N ARG A 183 1.21 -17.53 -4.07
CA ARG A 183 0.75 -16.22 -3.60
C ARG A 183 0.02 -16.39 -2.30
N ASP A 184 0.29 -15.58 -1.31
CA ASP A 184 -0.43 -15.59 -0.04
C ASP A 184 -0.85 -14.19 0.39
N ILE A 185 -1.99 -14.13 1.07
CA ILE A 185 -2.46 -12.92 1.74
C ILE A 185 -2.65 -13.33 3.20
N PRO A 186 -1.87 -12.77 4.14
CA PRO A 186 -1.93 -13.14 5.55
C PRO A 186 -3.31 -12.92 6.18
N VAL A 187 -3.55 -13.53 7.35
CA VAL A 187 -4.77 -13.39 8.18
C VAL A 187 -5.17 -11.95 8.50
N THR A 188 -4.25 -10.99 8.36
CA THR A 188 -4.53 -9.57 8.51
C THR A 188 -5.33 -8.99 7.34
N HIS A 189 -5.56 -9.76 6.27
CA HIS A 189 -6.35 -9.42 5.08
C HIS A 189 -5.98 -8.07 4.47
N TRP A 190 -4.70 -7.91 4.12
CA TRP A 190 -4.26 -6.71 3.43
C TRP A 190 -5.00 -6.51 2.10
N PRO A 191 -5.48 -5.29 1.81
CA PRO A 191 -6.30 -5.06 0.63
C PRO A 191 -5.47 -5.24 -0.64
N LEU A 192 -6.00 -6.04 -1.55
CA LEU A 192 -5.60 -6.11 -2.95
C LEU A 192 -6.64 -5.35 -3.76
N GLY A 193 -6.25 -4.36 -4.56
CA GLY A 193 -7.22 -3.52 -5.27
C GLY A 193 -6.87 -3.27 -6.74
N PHE A 194 -7.90 -3.17 -7.56
CA PHE A 194 -7.82 -2.99 -9.01
C PHE A 194 -8.69 -1.81 -9.44
N HIS A 195 -8.29 -1.13 -10.51
CA HIS A 195 -9.07 -0.06 -11.13
C HIS A 195 -8.58 0.14 -12.57
N GLN A 196 -9.33 0.93 -13.35
CA GLN A 196 -9.00 1.20 -14.75
C GLN A 196 -7.64 1.89 -14.88
N ALA A 197 -6.85 1.47 -15.86
CA ALA A 197 -5.61 2.15 -16.20
C ALA A 197 -5.87 3.61 -16.59
N ALA A 198 -4.95 4.50 -16.21
CA ALA A 198 -5.12 5.93 -16.40
C ALA A 198 -3.83 6.60 -16.87
N TRP A 199 -3.98 7.72 -17.57
CA TRP A 199 -2.90 8.63 -17.88
C TRP A 199 -2.45 9.40 -16.63
N ARG A 200 -1.35 10.15 -16.74
CA ARG A 200 -0.78 10.88 -15.59
C ARG A 200 -1.68 12.01 -15.08
N ASP A 201 -2.60 12.48 -15.91
CA ASP A 201 -3.63 13.47 -15.59
C ASP A 201 -4.89 12.85 -14.96
N GLY A 202 -4.91 11.52 -14.75
CA GLY A 202 -6.01 10.80 -14.13
C GLY A 202 -7.13 10.39 -15.10
N GLN A 203 -7.03 10.72 -16.39
CA GLN A 203 -8.02 10.28 -17.36
C GLN A 203 -7.91 8.77 -17.62
N ALA A 204 -9.06 8.10 -17.68
CA ALA A 204 -9.11 6.68 -18.02
C ALA A 204 -8.52 6.43 -19.41
N ILE A 205 -7.71 5.37 -19.52
CA ILE A 205 -7.24 4.91 -20.82
C ILE A 205 -8.39 4.18 -21.52
N SER A 206 -8.60 4.50 -22.79
CA SER A 206 -9.66 3.90 -23.62
C SER A 206 -9.58 2.36 -23.68
N MET A 207 -10.75 1.71 -23.72
CA MET A 207 -10.86 0.25 -23.79
C MET A 207 -10.29 -0.36 -25.06
N ILE A 208 -10.16 0.41 -26.14
CA ILE A 208 -9.52 -0.05 -27.40
C ILE A 208 -8.02 0.28 -27.45
N HIS A 209 -7.47 0.92 -26.42
CA HIS A 209 -6.05 1.25 -26.38
C HIS A 209 -5.19 -0.03 -26.27
N PRO A 210 -4.03 -0.13 -26.95
CA PRO A 210 -3.19 -1.33 -26.94
C PRO A 210 -2.74 -1.80 -25.54
N VAL A 211 -2.72 -0.91 -24.55
CA VAL A 211 -2.38 -1.27 -23.17
C VAL A 211 -3.35 -2.30 -22.57
N GLN A 212 -4.62 -2.32 -22.99
CA GLN A 212 -5.61 -3.27 -22.48
C GLN A 212 -5.23 -4.70 -22.91
N VAL A 213 -4.84 -4.87 -24.17
CA VAL A 213 -4.33 -6.15 -24.70
C VAL A 213 -3.05 -6.55 -23.96
N ARG A 214 -2.15 -5.59 -23.69
CA ARG A 214 -0.91 -5.86 -22.94
C ARG A 214 -1.18 -6.32 -21.51
N MET A 215 -2.18 -5.75 -20.82
CA MET A 215 -2.63 -6.24 -19.53
C MET A 215 -3.16 -7.67 -19.62
N MET A 216 -4.01 -7.97 -20.60
CA MET A 216 -4.54 -9.33 -20.80
C MET A 216 -3.43 -10.36 -21.04
N LEU A 217 -2.47 -10.04 -21.92
CA LEU A 217 -1.32 -10.91 -22.18
C LEU A 217 -0.46 -11.11 -20.92
N SER A 218 -0.24 -10.05 -20.15
CA SER A 218 0.49 -10.14 -18.89
C SER A 218 -0.26 -10.97 -17.84
N LEU A 219 -1.59 -10.96 -17.80
CA LEU A 219 -2.35 -11.80 -16.87
C LEU A 219 -2.35 -13.26 -17.32
N SER A 220 -2.51 -13.50 -18.62
CA SER A 220 -2.52 -14.84 -19.21
C SER A 220 -1.22 -15.60 -18.92
N SER A 221 -0.06 -14.93 -18.94
CA SER A 221 1.23 -15.54 -18.61
C SER A 221 1.41 -15.88 -17.13
N LEU A 222 0.54 -15.38 -16.24
CA LEU A 222 0.69 -15.52 -14.79
C LEU A 222 -0.15 -16.66 -14.20
N GLY A 223 -0.85 -17.45 -15.01
CA GLY A 223 -1.66 -18.56 -14.49
C GLY A 223 -2.81 -18.09 -13.59
N VAL A 224 -3.44 -16.97 -13.97
CA VAL A 224 -4.68 -16.48 -13.37
C VAL A 224 -5.82 -16.57 -14.37
N GLU A 225 -7.05 -16.62 -13.87
CA GLU A 225 -8.22 -16.45 -14.72
C GLU A 225 -8.27 -14.99 -15.19
N THR A 226 -7.86 -14.76 -16.44
CA THR A 226 -7.62 -13.42 -16.97
C THR A 226 -8.89 -12.58 -17.02
N GLN A 227 -10.04 -13.18 -17.34
CA GLN A 227 -11.30 -12.43 -17.47
C GLN A 227 -11.79 -11.88 -16.14
N THR A 228 -11.63 -12.63 -15.06
CA THR A 228 -11.98 -12.23 -13.69
C THR A 228 -11.16 -11.01 -13.29
N ILE A 229 -9.84 -11.06 -13.46
CA ILE A 229 -8.97 -9.93 -13.09
C ILE A 229 -9.25 -8.71 -13.99
N MET A 230 -9.44 -8.92 -15.29
CA MET A 230 -9.82 -7.82 -16.20
C MET A 230 -11.18 -7.22 -15.82
N GLY A 231 -12.15 -8.04 -15.43
CA GLY A 231 -13.43 -7.58 -14.89
C GLY A 231 -13.25 -6.67 -13.68
N TRP A 232 -12.42 -7.07 -12.71
CA TRP A 232 -12.09 -6.26 -11.54
C TRP A 232 -11.36 -4.96 -11.89
N ILE A 233 -10.42 -4.99 -12.84
CA ILE A 233 -9.75 -3.79 -13.36
C ILE A 233 -10.77 -2.82 -13.95
N THR A 234 -11.77 -3.31 -14.70
CA THR A 234 -12.76 -2.45 -15.34
C THR A 234 -13.91 -2.00 -14.44
N ALA A 235 -14.07 -2.61 -13.27
CA ALA A 235 -15.19 -2.39 -12.35
C ALA A 235 -15.11 -1.08 -11.55
N ALA A 236 -13.95 -0.39 -11.55
CA ALA A 236 -13.75 0.88 -10.86
C ALA A 236 -13.02 1.88 -11.75
N GLY A 237 -13.46 3.14 -11.72
CA GLY A 237 -12.80 4.22 -12.47
C GLY A 237 -11.40 4.56 -11.94
N PRO A 238 -10.62 5.39 -12.64
CA PRO A 238 -9.24 5.77 -12.24
C PRO A 238 -9.06 6.33 -10.83
N GLY A 239 -10.07 7.01 -10.29
CA GLY A 239 -10.05 7.58 -8.94
C GLY A 239 -10.66 6.67 -7.88
N GLU A 240 -11.11 5.48 -8.26
CA GLU A 240 -11.81 4.52 -7.41
C GLU A 240 -10.97 3.25 -7.26
N MET A 241 -11.49 2.29 -6.48
CA MET A 241 -10.83 1.00 -6.30
C MET A 241 -11.86 -0.10 -6.15
N PHE A 242 -11.77 -1.11 -7.01
CA PHE A 242 -12.43 -2.38 -6.79
C PHE A 242 -11.53 -3.24 -5.89
N ILE A 243 -12.03 -3.61 -4.72
CA ILE A 243 -11.33 -4.45 -3.74
C ILE A 243 -12.09 -5.77 -3.68
N PRO A 244 -11.62 -6.87 -4.31
CA PRO A 244 -12.28 -8.17 -4.20
C PRO A 244 -12.31 -8.64 -2.74
N ASP A 245 -13.45 -9.17 -2.34
CA ASP A 245 -13.59 -9.79 -1.03
C ASP A 245 -12.90 -11.18 -0.98
N THR A 246 -12.88 -11.77 0.21
CA THR A 246 -12.29 -13.10 0.42
C THR A 246 -12.90 -14.17 -0.49
N ALA A 247 -14.23 -14.17 -0.69
CA ALA A 247 -14.89 -15.17 -1.51
C ALA A 247 -14.49 -15.04 -2.98
N GLN A 248 -14.40 -13.82 -3.49
CA GLN A 248 -13.94 -13.51 -4.85
C GLN A 248 -12.47 -13.91 -5.05
N ILE A 249 -11.58 -13.62 -4.08
CA ILE A 249 -10.17 -14.03 -4.14
C ILE A 249 -10.03 -15.56 -4.14
N CYS A 250 -10.80 -16.26 -3.29
CA CYS A 250 -10.80 -17.72 -3.21
C CYS A 250 -11.32 -18.37 -4.49
N ALA A 251 -12.44 -17.88 -5.03
CA ALA A 251 -13.05 -18.38 -6.26
C ALA A 251 -12.12 -18.21 -7.48
N ALA A 252 -11.39 -17.09 -7.53
CA ALA A 252 -10.41 -16.82 -8.56
C ALA A 252 -9.10 -17.62 -8.43
N GLY A 253 -8.94 -18.39 -7.33
CA GLY A 253 -7.75 -19.21 -7.09
C GLY A 253 -6.46 -18.41 -6.91
N ILE A 254 -6.55 -17.11 -6.66
CA ILE A 254 -5.40 -16.18 -6.67
C ILE A 254 -4.45 -16.46 -5.52
N ALA A 255 -4.96 -16.64 -4.30
CA ALA A 255 -4.15 -16.93 -3.12
C ALA A 255 -4.92 -17.87 -2.18
N PRO A 256 -4.27 -18.79 -1.44
CA PRO A 256 -4.85 -19.37 -0.25
C PRO A 256 -5.06 -18.25 0.77
N LEU A 257 -6.30 -17.85 0.99
CA LEU A 257 -6.67 -17.13 2.21
C LEU A 257 -7.02 -18.13 3.31
N PRO A 258 -6.76 -17.79 4.58
CA PRO A 258 -7.45 -18.42 5.70
C PRO A 258 -8.97 -18.40 5.42
N GLY A 259 -9.58 -19.58 5.34
CA GLY A 259 -11.01 -19.72 5.02
C GLY A 259 -11.36 -20.07 3.56
N CYS A 260 -10.41 -20.15 2.61
CA CYS A 260 -10.74 -20.57 1.23
C CYS A 260 -11.19 -22.04 1.08
N GLY A 261 -11.14 -22.85 2.15
CA GLY A 261 -11.32 -24.30 2.08
C GLY A 261 -10.17 -24.97 1.32
N ALA A 262 -9.71 -26.12 1.79
CA ALA A 262 -8.68 -26.89 1.09
C ALA A 262 -9.28 -27.56 -0.15
N LYS A 263 -9.39 -26.84 -1.27
CA LYS A 263 -9.48 -27.49 -2.58
C LYS A 263 -8.06 -27.69 -3.10
N ASP A 264 -7.72 -28.97 -3.24
CA ASP A 264 -6.42 -29.49 -3.61
C ASP A 264 -5.88 -28.82 -4.89
N ARG A 265 -4.75 -28.11 -4.77
CA ARG A 265 -4.11 -27.31 -5.83
C ARG A 265 -2.93 -28.05 -6.48
N ARG A 266 -2.98 -29.39 -6.53
CA ARG A 266 -1.93 -30.24 -7.15
C ARG A 266 -2.36 -30.93 -8.45
N ALA A 267 -3.44 -30.49 -9.09
CA ALA A 267 -3.87 -31.08 -10.35
C ALA A 267 -4.34 -30.01 -11.34
N ARG A 268 -3.44 -29.16 -11.84
CA ARG A 268 -3.49 -28.52 -13.17
C ARG A 268 -2.08 -28.15 -13.62
#